data_AF-A0A9R1VSQ2-F1
#
_entry.id   AF-A0A9R1VSQ2-F1
#
_cell.length_a   1.000
_cell.length_b   1.000
_cell.length_c   1.000
_cell.angle_alpha   90.00
_cell.angle_beta   90.00
_cell.angle_gamma   90.00
#
_symmetry.space_group_name_H-M   'P 1'
#
loop_
_entity.id
_entity.type
_entity.pdbx_description
1 polymer ?
#
loop_
_entity_poly.entity_id
_entity_poly.type
_entity_poly.pdbx_seq_one_letter_code
_entity_poly.pdbx_strand_id
1 'polypeptide(L)'
;MVCFRVHAAASLIILLSFLFNVAVDCKTLKRDVKALNEIKASLGWRVVYAWVGDDPCGDGDLPAWSGVTCSTQGDYRVVTELEVYAVSIIGPFPTAVTNLLDLTRLDLHNNKLTGPIPPQIGRLKRLKVLNLRWNKLQDVIPPEIGELKKLTHLYLSFNSFKGEIPRELANLPDLQYLHLHENRFIGRIPAELGTLRNLRHLDVGNNHLVGTIRELIRIEGCFPVLRNLYLNNNYLTGGIPAQLANLTNLEILYLSYNKMSGIVPAGLAHIPKLTYLYLDHNQLSGRIPDAFYKHPYLKELYIEGNAFRPGVNPIGIHKVLELSDSEFLF
;
A
#
# COMPACT_ATOMS: atom_id res chain seq x y z
N MET A 1 49.03 -18.06 -15.32
CA MET A 1 50.39 -18.62 -15.53
C MET A 1 50.41 -19.98 -14.87
N VAL A 2 50.65 -21.02 -15.67
CA VAL A 2 50.56 -22.45 -15.36
C VAL A 2 51.57 -22.85 -14.28
N CYS A 3 51.23 -23.78 -13.37
CA CYS A 3 52.26 -24.58 -12.71
C CYS A 3 51.78 -25.97 -12.27
N PHE A 4 52.75 -26.90 -12.24
CA PHE A 4 52.70 -28.34 -12.47
C PHE A 4 52.35 -29.23 -11.25
N ARG A 5 51.95 -30.48 -11.55
CA ARG A 5 51.99 -31.66 -10.66
C ARG A 5 53.43 -32.14 -10.42
N VAL A 6 53.76 -32.51 -9.17
CA VAL A 6 54.77 -33.55 -8.84
C VAL A 6 54.22 -34.44 -7.73
N HIS A 7 54.34 -35.76 -7.92
CA HIS A 7 54.07 -36.82 -6.92
C HIS A 7 55.37 -37.15 -6.15
N ALA A 8 55.27 -37.38 -4.83
CA ALA A 8 55.69 -38.62 -4.14
C ALA A 8 56.09 -38.42 -2.65
N ALA A 9 55.37 -39.15 -1.80
CA ALA A 9 55.76 -39.90 -0.60
C ALA A 9 56.43 -39.25 0.65
N ALA A 10 55.63 -39.32 1.74
CA ALA A 10 55.96 -39.73 3.12
C ALA A 10 56.85 -38.83 4.01
N SER A 11 56.22 -38.09 4.93
CA SER A 11 56.28 -38.35 6.38
C SER A 11 55.42 -37.35 7.18
N LEU A 12 54.92 -37.83 8.30
CA LEU A 12 53.89 -37.28 9.19
C LEU A 12 54.22 -35.87 9.75
N ILE A 13 53.52 -34.82 9.31
CA ILE A 13 53.36 -33.56 10.07
C ILE A 13 51.90 -33.10 9.93
N ILE A 14 51.29 -32.86 11.07
CA ILE A 14 49.92 -32.38 11.27
C ILE A 14 49.72 -31.05 10.53
N LEU A 15 48.85 -31.02 9.53
CA LEU A 15 48.15 -29.81 9.12
C LEU A 15 46.66 -30.15 9.06
N LEU A 16 45.96 -29.85 10.15
CA LEU A 16 44.55 -29.48 10.07
C LEU A 16 44.49 -28.34 9.05
N SER A 17 44.05 -28.65 7.83
CA SER A 17 43.59 -27.62 6.92
C SER A 17 42.36 -27.01 7.58
N PHE A 18 42.58 -25.98 8.40
CA PHE A 18 41.60 -24.93 8.56
C PHE A 18 41.32 -24.45 7.14
N LEU A 19 40.26 -24.98 6.53
CA LEU A 19 39.43 -24.15 5.69
C LEU A 19 38.93 -23.05 6.62
N PHE A 20 39.75 -22.02 6.82
CA PHE A 20 39.21 -20.70 6.99
C PHE A 20 38.38 -20.51 5.72
N ASN A 21 37.08 -20.81 5.83
CA ASN A 21 36.09 -19.93 5.25
C ASN A 21 36.46 -18.56 5.82
N VAL A 22 37.37 -17.86 5.13
CA VAL A 22 37.34 -16.42 5.16
C VAL A 22 36.01 -16.14 4.50
N ALA A 23 34.95 -16.11 5.31
CA ALA A 23 33.76 -15.39 4.96
C ALA A 23 34.30 -14.02 4.57
N VAL A 24 34.30 -13.73 3.28
CA VAL A 24 34.62 -12.39 2.80
C VAL A 24 33.58 -11.53 3.48
N ASP A 25 34.02 -10.87 4.54
CA ASP A 25 33.14 -10.16 5.45
C ASP A 25 32.66 -8.93 4.70
N CYS A 26 31.53 -9.13 4.02
CA CYS A 26 31.06 -8.29 2.95
C CYS A 26 30.47 -7.04 3.56
N LYS A 27 31.27 -5.98 3.68
CA LYS A 27 30.87 -4.78 4.44
C LYS A 27 29.62 -4.15 3.87
N THR A 28 28.76 -3.66 4.75
CA THR A 28 27.57 -2.92 4.34
C THR A 28 27.97 -1.58 3.73
N LEU A 29 27.29 -1.19 2.67
CA LEU A 29 27.54 0.05 1.96
C LEU A 29 27.49 1.24 2.92
N LYS A 30 28.59 2.03 2.97
CA LYS A 30 28.75 3.14 3.93
C LYS A 30 27.57 4.13 3.94
N ARG A 31 26.93 4.35 2.80
CA ARG A 31 25.72 5.17 2.66
C ARG A 31 24.58 4.64 3.52
N ASP A 32 24.32 3.34 3.46
CA ASP A 32 23.22 2.68 4.16
C ASP A 32 23.52 2.62 5.66
N VAL A 33 24.77 2.29 6.03
CA VAL A 33 25.27 2.35 7.41
C VAL A 33 25.04 3.74 7.99
N LYS A 34 25.44 4.80 7.28
CA LYS A 34 25.25 6.19 7.72
C LYS A 34 23.76 6.52 7.89
N ALA A 35 22.94 6.19 6.91
CA ALA A 35 21.50 6.47 6.94
C ALA A 35 20.82 5.80 8.15
N LEU A 36 21.07 4.51 8.38
CA LEU A 36 20.45 3.79 9.51
C LEU A 36 21.00 4.25 10.87
N ASN A 37 22.28 4.61 10.97
CA ASN A 37 22.83 5.19 12.21
C ASN A 37 22.26 6.60 12.51
N GLU A 38 21.99 7.42 11.49
CA GLU A 38 21.26 8.69 11.67
C GLU A 38 19.83 8.45 12.19
N ILE A 39 19.14 7.44 11.64
CA ILE A 39 17.82 7.04 12.13
C ILE A 39 17.91 6.58 13.59
N LYS A 40 18.84 5.67 13.90
CA LYS A 40 19.10 5.15 15.26
C LYS A 40 19.35 6.26 16.28
N ALA A 41 20.07 7.32 15.87
CA ALA A 41 20.38 8.45 16.75
C ALA A 41 19.17 9.37 17.03
N SER A 42 18.14 9.33 16.17
CA SER A 42 16.93 10.17 16.28
C SER A 42 16.15 9.88 17.56
N LEU A 43 15.74 10.94 18.27
CA LEU A 43 15.20 10.90 19.63
C LEU A 43 14.04 9.90 19.80
N GLY A 44 13.23 9.68 18.78
CA GLY A 44 12.08 8.78 18.84
C GLY A 44 12.28 7.38 18.26
N TRP A 45 13.44 7.11 17.66
CA TRP A 45 13.83 5.80 17.13
C TRP A 45 14.69 4.98 18.10
N ARG A 46 15.14 5.61 19.19
CA ARG A 46 15.92 4.97 20.28
C ARG A 46 15.18 3.82 21.00
N VAL A 47 13.89 3.64 20.74
CA VAL A 47 13.06 2.57 21.31
C VAL A 47 13.43 1.20 20.72
N VAL A 48 14.22 1.14 19.65
CA VAL A 48 14.64 -0.13 19.03
C VAL A 48 15.86 -0.73 19.74
N TYR A 49 15.62 -1.42 20.86
CA TYR A 49 16.66 -2.05 21.69
C TYR A 49 17.47 -3.15 20.95
N ALA A 50 17.00 -3.59 19.78
CA ALA A 50 17.62 -4.65 18.98
C ALA A 50 18.65 -4.14 17.94
N TRP A 51 18.91 -2.83 17.88
CA TRP A 51 19.90 -2.25 16.96
C TRP A 51 21.24 -2.07 17.67
N VAL A 52 22.03 -3.14 17.74
CA VAL A 52 23.32 -3.20 18.44
C VAL A 52 24.48 -3.17 17.44
N GLY A 53 25.60 -2.53 17.80
CA GLY A 53 26.75 -2.36 16.90
C GLY A 53 26.57 -1.24 15.85
N ASP A 54 27.51 -1.20 14.91
CA ASP A 54 27.61 -0.16 13.88
C ASP A 54 27.19 -0.63 12.48
N ASP A 55 27.26 -1.93 12.18
CA ASP A 55 26.81 -2.50 10.90
C ASP A 55 25.36 -3.02 11.00
N PRO A 56 24.40 -2.40 10.29
CA PRO A 56 23.00 -2.80 10.35
C PRO A 56 22.72 -4.17 9.72
N CYS A 57 23.61 -4.69 8.86
CA CYS A 57 23.49 -6.04 8.31
C CYS A 57 24.23 -7.09 9.16
N GLY A 58 24.79 -6.69 10.32
CA GLY A 58 25.64 -7.52 11.18
C GLY A 58 27.07 -7.61 10.65
N ASP A 59 28.05 -7.85 11.50
CA ASP A 59 29.49 -7.86 11.15
C ASP A 59 30.15 -9.22 11.43
N GLY A 60 29.34 -10.28 11.53
CA GLY A 60 29.80 -11.63 11.84
C GLY A 60 29.89 -11.90 13.35
N ASP A 61 30.23 -10.88 14.15
CA ASP A 61 30.22 -10.94 15.61
C ASP A 61 28.85 -10.58 16.17
N LEU A 62 28.20 -9.56 15.61
CA LEU A 62 26.86 -9.11 15.96
C LEU A 62 25.84 -9.45 14.87
N PRO A 63 24.60 -9.82 15.24
CA PRO A 63 23.55 -10.09 14.27
C PRO A 63 23.13 -8.82 13.53
N ALA A 64 22.48 -9.01 12.36
CA ALA A 64 21.78 -7.93 11.68
C ALA A 64 20.73 -7.28 12.59
N TRP A 65 20.51 -5.98 12.38
CA TRP A 65 19.53 -5.22 13.14
C TRP A 65 18.13 -5.77 12.89
N SER A 66 17.35 -5.93 13.94
CA SER A 66 15.96 -6.41 13.81
C SER A 66 15.17 -5.49 12.86
N GLY A 67 14.45 -6.10 11.92
CA GLY A 67 13.70 -5.40 10.88
C GLY A 67 14.56 -4.90 9.71
N VAL A 68 15.87 -5.17 9.66
CA VAL A 68 16.73 -4.83 8.53
C VAL A 68 17.05 -6.08 7.74
N THR A 69 16.62 -6.13 6.48
CA THR A 69 17.04 -7.16 5.52
C THR A 69 18.09 -6.60 4.59
N CYS A 70 19.16 -7.35 4.37
CA CYS A 70 20.24 -6.98 3.47
C CYS A 70 20.45 -7.99 2.35
N SER A 71 20.96 -7.52 1.22
CA SER A 71 21.34 -8.34 0.08
C SER A 71 22.78 -8.08 -0.33
N THR A 72 23.50 -9.15 -0.69
CA THR A 72 24.88 -9.08 -1.17
C THR A 72 24.90 -8.68 -2.64
N GLN A 73 25.59 -7.58 -2.96
CA GLN A 73 25.83 -7.09 -4.32
C GLN A 73 27.34 -7.05 -4.59
N GLY A 74 27.88 -8.16 -5.12
CA GLY A 74 29.32 -8.31 -5.30
C GLY A 74 30.03 -8.33 -3.94
N ASP A 75 30.93 -7.37 -3.72
CA ASP A 75 31.78 -7.30 -2.53
C ASP A 75 31.21 -6.42 -1.39
N TYR A 76 29.97 -5.94 -1.52
CA TYR A 76 29.28 -5.20 -0.46
C TYR A 76 27.84 -5.66 -0.25
N ARG A 77 27.31 -5.41 0.96
CA ARG A 77 25.88 -5.58 1.27
C ARG A 77 25.14 -4.25 1.16
N VAL A 78 23.88 -4.29 0.79
CA VAL A 78 22.97 -3.14 0.81
C VAL A 78 21.72 -3.47 1.60
N VAL A 79 21.08 -2.45 2.16
CA VAL A 79 19.79 -2.60 2.84
C VAL A 79 18.68 -2.64 1.80
N THR A 80 17.93 -3.74 1.76
CA THR A 80 16.83 -3.96 0.81
C THR A 80 15.47 -3.86 1.45
N GLU A 81 15.35 -4.06 2.76
CA GLU A 81 14.08 -3.95 3.48
C GLU A 81 14.30 -3.31 4.85
N LEU A 82 13.39 -2.43 5.25
CA LEU A 82 13.33 -1.84 6.58
C LEU A 82 11.90 -1.99 7.11
N GLU A 83 11.73 -2.87 8.08
CA GLU A 83 10.46 -3.29 8.66
C GLU A 83 10.48 -3.08 10.16
N VAL A 84 10.07 -1.89 10.59
CA VAL A 84 10.10 -1.47 11.99
C VAL A 84 8.72 -0.94 12.36
N TYR A 85 7.78 -1.87 12.56
CA TYR A 85 6.38 -1.60 12.82
C TYR A 85 5.98 -1.98 14.26
N ALA A 86 4.90 -1.38 14.78
CA ALA A 86 4.34 -1.70 16.10
C ALA A 86 5.30 -1.56 17.31
N VAL A 87 6.33 -0.72 17.21
CA VAL A 87 7.34 -0.48 18.27
C VAL A 87 7.22 0.90 18.91
N SER A 88 6.12 1.62 18.66
CA SER A 88 5.84 2.94 19.24
C SER A 88 6.89 4.01 18.93
N ILE A 89 7.51 3.97 17.75
CA ILE A 89 8.41 5.05 17.30
C ILE A 89 7.66 6.38 17.28
N ILE A 90 8.27 7.42 17.86
CA ILE A 90 7.71 8.77 17.92
C ILE A 90 8.54 9.75 17.06
N GLY A 91 7.98 10.92 16.78
CA GLY A 91 8.70 11.99 16.09
C GLY A 91 8.51 11.97 14.57
N PRO A 92 9.24 12.82 13.84
CA PRO A 92 9.00 12.99 12.41
C PRO A 92 9.37 11.74 11.60
N PHE A 93 8.79 11.61 10.41
CA PHE A 93 9.26 10.65 9.41
C PHE A 93 10.80 10.77 9.22
N PRO A 94 11.56 9.66 9.26
CA PRO A 94 13.02 9.70 9.16
C PRO A 94 13.50 9.99 7.73
N THR A 95 13.80 11.25 7.40
CA THR A 95 14.28 11.62 6.05
C THR A 95 15.52 10.85 5.62
N ALA A 96 16.39 10.44 6.54
CA ALA A 96 17.57 9.63 6.26
C ALA A 96 17.25 8.30 5.55
N VAL A 97 16.04 7.75 5.73
CA VAL A 97 15.59 6.52 5.04
C VAL A 97 15.59 6.67 3.52
N THR A 98 15.44 7.90 3.02
CA THR A 98 15.46 8.21 1.58
C THR A 98 16.85 8.04 0.94
N ASN A 99 17.88 7.76 1.74
CA ASN A 99 19.22 7.43 1.26
C ASN A 99 19.46 5.92 1.09
N LEU A 100 18.53 5.06 1.49
CA LEU A 100 18.59 3.61 1.27
C LEU A 100 18.15 3.28 -0.16
N LEU A 101 18.98 3.61 -1.16
CA LEU A 101 18.53 3.62 -2.57
C LEU A 101 18.19 2.23 -3.14
N ASP A 102 18.62 1.16 -2.46
CA ASP A 102 18.36 -0.22 -2.82
C ASP A 102 17.11 -0.80 -2.16
N LEU A 103 16.41 0.01 -1.36
CA LEU A 103 15.22 -0.39 -0.61
C LEU A 103 14.08 -0.81 -1.53
N THR A 104 13.53 -1.99 -1.26
CA THR A 104 12.40 -2.60 -1.96
C THR A 104 11.14 -2.62 -1.08
N ARG A 105 11.31 -2.63 0.24
CA ARG A 105 10.21 -2.56 1.21
C ARG A 105 10.55 -1.59 2.33
N LEU A 106 9.66 -0.62 2.55
CA LEU A 106 9.66 0.25 3.72
C LEU A 106 8.36 0.05 4.47
N ASP A 107 8.43 -0.57 5.65
CA ASP A 107 7.27 -0.82 6.50
C ASP A 107 7.48 -0.24 7.90
N LEU A 108 6.79 0.88 8.16
CA LEU A 108 6.82 1.60 9.44
C LEU A 108 5.42 1.71 10.06
N HIS A 109 4.52 0.77 9.73
CA HIS A 109 3.14 0.87 10.17
C HIS A 109 2.97 0.76 11.69
N ASN A 110 1.81 1.22 12.19
CA ASN A 110 1.45 1.13 13.61
C ASN A 110 2.52 1.74 14.53
N ASN A 111 2.91 2.98 14.22
CA ASN A 111 3.82 3.78 15.03
C ASN A 111 3.16 5.15 15.32
N LYS A 112 3.93 6.11 15.83
CA LYS A 112 3.46 7.47 16.14
C LYS A 112 4.26 8.50 15.35
N LEU A 113 4.65 8.15 14.11
CA LEU A 113 5.39 9.05 13.22
C LEU A 113 4.52 10.26 12.87
N THR A 114 5.13 11.46 12.89
CA THR A 114 4.48 12.73 12.60
C THR A 114 5.17 13.44 11.43
N GLY A 115 4.68 14.62 11.06
CA GLY A 115 5.25 15.41 9.97
C GLY A 115 4.90 14.87 8.57
N PRO A 116 5.44 15.50 7.52
CA PRO A 116 5.17 15.10 6.14
C PRO A 116 6.03 13.90 5.70
N ILE A 117 5.60 13.24 4.63
CA ILE A 117 6.51 12.40 3.84
C ILE A 117 7.43 13.35 3.03
N PRO A 118 8.76 13.24 3.14
CA PRO A 118 9.67 14.10 2.40
C PRO A 118 9.62 13.80 0.88
N PRO A 119 9.63 14.81 -0.01
CA PRO A 119 9.70 14.62 -1.47
C PRO A 119 10.83 13.70 -1.93
N GLN A 120 11.94 13.66 -1.18
CA GLN A 120 13.08 12.79 -1.41
C GLN A 120 12.72 11.29 -1.41
N ILE A 121 11.53 10.91 -0.91
CA ILE A 121 11.01 9.54 -1.04
C ILE A 121 11.05 9.05 -2.49
N GLY A 122 10.85 9.96 -3.47
CA GLY A 122 10.93 9.64 -4.90
C GLY A 122 12.28 9.08 -5.34
N ARG A 123 13.36 9.25 -4.57
CA ARG A 123 14.69 8.67 -4.86
C ARG A 123 14.75 7.14 -4.75
N LEU A 124 13.80 6.52 -4.05
CA LEU A 124 13.79 5.07 -3.78
C LEU A 124 13.28 4.26 -4.98
N LYS A 125 13.99 4.32 -6.12
CA LYS A 125 13.53 3.78 -7.41
C LYS A 125 13.27 2.27 -7.44
N ARG A 126 13.75 1.52 -6.45
CA ARG A 126 13.52 0.07 -6.31
C ARG A 126 12.35 -0.27 -5.39
N LEU A 127 11.72 0.72 -4.76
CA LEU A 127 10.67 0.51 -3.77
C LEU A 127 9.43 -0.14 -4.41
N LYS A 128 9.01 -1.27 -3.85
CA LYS A 128 7.82 -2.03 -4.23
C LYS A 128 6.69 -1.86 -3.23
N VAL A 129 7.02 -1.74 -1.95
CA VAL A 129 6.05 -1.62 -0.85
C VAL A 129 6.42 -0.41 0.00
N LEU A 130 5.47 0.52 0.12
CA LEU A 130 5.52 1.62 1.07
C LEU A 130 4.33 1.51 2.02
N ASN A 131 4.60 1.07 3.25
CA ASN A 131 3.59 0.89 4.28
C ASN A 131 3.82 1.85 5.45
N LEU A 132 2.98 2.88 5.53
CA LEU A 132 3.01 3.91 6.57
C LEU A 132 1.67 4.01 7.30
N ARG A 133 0.81 2.99 7.19
CA ARG A 133 -0.51 3.01 7.82
C ARG A 133 -0.42 3.13 9.34
N TRP A 134 -1.46 3.66 9.97
CA TRP A 134 -1.58 3.73 11.43
C TRP A 134 -0.43 4.53 12.04
N ASN A 135 -0.28 5.77 11.60
CA ASN A 135 0.66 6.74 12.12
C ASN A 135 -0.07 8.07 12.35
N LYS A 136 0.69 9.15 12.59
CA LYS A 136 0.18 10.52 12.71
C LYS A 136 0.79 11.42 11.65
N LEU A 137 1.12 10.86 10.48
CA LEU A 137 1.68 11.62 9.37
C LEU A 137 0.66 12.63 8.88
N GLN A 138 1.14 13.79 8.47
CA GLN A 138 0.31 14.95 8.15
C GLN A 138 0.77 15.59 6.85
N ASP A 139 0.10 16.67 6.48
CA ASP A 139 0.35 17.42 5.25
C ASP A 139 -0.08 16.69 3.97
N VAL A 140 0.30 17.22 2.81
CA VAL A 140 0.00 16.63 1.50
C VAL A 140 0.86 15.40 1.21
N ILE A 141 0.35 14.47 0.41
CA ILE A 141 1.17 13.43 -0.19
C ILE A 141 2.11 14.09 -1.21
N PRO A 142 3.44 13.90 -1.14
CA PRO A 142 4.36 14.45 -2.12
C PRO A 142 4.13 13.82 -3.52
N PRO A 143 3.95 14.61 -4.59
CA PRO A 143 3.80 14.10 -5.97
C PRO A 143 4.95 13.18 -6.42
N GLU A 144 6.13 13.31 -5.81
CA GLU A 144 7.32 12.50 -6.08
C GLU A 144 7.13 11.01 -5.77
N ILE A 145 6.10 10.62 -5.01
CA ILE A 145 5.69 9.21 -4.92
C ILE A 145 5.40 8.65 -6.31
N GLY A 146 4.86 9.45 -7.22
CA GLY A 146 4.63 9.08 -8.62
C GLY A 146 5.89 8.72 -9.41
N GLU A 147 7.08 8.96 -8.87
CA GLU A 147 8.35 8.55 -9.47
C GLU A 147 8.79 7.12 -9.10
N LEU A 148 8.10 6.46 -8.16
CA LEU A 148 8.43 5.13 -7.66
C LEU A 148 7.93 4.04 -8.62
N LYS A 149 8.55 3.92 -9.80
CA LYS A 149 8.02 3.10 -10.92
C LYS A 149 7.87 1.61 -10.63
N LYS A 150 8.44 1.11 -9.53
CA LYS A 150 8.32 -0.29 -9.08
C LYS A 150 7.29 -0.50 -7.97
N LEU A 151 6.63 0.57 -7.52
CA LEU A 151 5.68 0.52 -6.42
C LEU A 151 4.45 -0.28 -6.82
N THR A 152 4.15 -1.28 -6.00
CA THR A 152 3.01 -2.20 -6.15
C THR A 152 1.99 -1.99 -5.05
N HIS A 153 2.44 -1.60 -3.85
CA HIS A 153 1.61 -1.39 -2.67
C HIS A 153 1.90 -0.03 -2.04
N LEU A 154 0.88 0.81 -1.94
CA LEU A 154 0.94 2.10 -1.25
C LEU A 154 -0.14 2.15 -0.16
N TYR A 155 0.30 2.03 1.09
CA TYR A 155 -0.58 2.04 2.26
C TYR A 155 -0.32 3.26 3.13
N LEU A 156 -1.19 4.26 3.02
CA LEU A 156 -1.12 5.54 3.74
C LEU A 156 -2.31 5.76 4.68
N SER A 157 -3.13 4.74 4.86
CA SER A 157 -4.35 4.78 5.64
C SER A 157 -4.16 5.07 7.13
N PHE A 158 -5.19 5.59 7.80
CA PHE A 158 -5.17 5.91 9.24
C PHE A 158 -3.99 6.84 9.58
N ASN A 159 -4.01 8.01 8.94
CA ASN A 159 -3.07 9.10 9.17
C ASN A 159 -3.87 10.42 9.24
N SER A 160 -3.18 11.56 9.14
CA SER A 160 -3.78 12.90 9.08
C SER A 160 -3.38 13.64 7.81
N PHE A 161 -3.20 12.93 6.70
CA PHE A 161 -2.90 13.56 5.40
C PHE A 161 -4.06 14.47 4.98
N LYS A 162 -3.73 15.62 4.39
CA LYS A 162 -4.66 16.67 3.95
C LYS A 162 -4.39 17.08 2.50
N GLY A 163 -5.23 17.96 1.97
CA GLY A 163 -5.12 18.42 0.59
C GLY A 163 -5.68 17.41 -0.40
N GLU A 164 -5.35 17.57 -1.68
CA GLU A 164 -5.84 16.70 -2.75
C GLU A 164 -4.99 15.44 -2.89
N ILE A 165 -5.59 14.37 -3.42
CA ILE A 165 -4.85 13.18 -3.83
C ILE A 165 -4.02 13.54 -5.08
N PRO A 166 -2.69 13.37 -5.09
CA PRO A 166 -1.87 13.73 -6.25
C PRO A 166 -2.22 12.90 -7.48
N ARG A 167 -2.46 13.55 -8.62
CA ARG A 167 -2.67 12.87 -9.91
C ARG A 167 -1.45 12.06 -10.35
N GLU A 168 -0.26 12.43 -9.87
CA GLU A 168 1.01 11.78 -10.18
C GLU A 168 1.06 10.33 -9.68
N LEU A 169 0.17 9.93 -8.75
CA LEU A 169 -0.03 8.53 -8.38
C LEU A 169 -0.45 7.65 -9.57
N ALA A 170 -1.06 8.23 -10.61
CA ALA A 170 -1.35 7.56 -11.87
C ALA A 170 -0.09 7.17 -12.67
N ASN A 171 1.08 7.74 -12.32
CA ASN A 171 2.35 7.44 -13.00
C ASN A 171 3.03 6.16 -12.46
N LEU A 172 2.34 5.35 -11.67
CA LEU A 172 2.82 4.12 -11.04
C LEU A 172 2.32 2.89 -11.82
N PRO A 173 3.06 2.41 -12.83
CA PRO A 173 2.56 1.42 -13.78
C PRO A 173 2.23 0.06 -13.14
N ASP A 174 2.94 -0.29 -12.06
CA ASP A 174 2.84 -1.59 -11.40
C ASP A 174 1.94 -1.55 -10.14
N LEU A 175 1.29 -0.40 -9.85
CA LEU A 175 0.48 -0.24 -8.63
C LEU A 175 -0.74 -1.17 -8.64
N GLN A 176 -0.88 -1.94 -7.57
CA GLN A 176 -1.95 -2.93 -7.38
C GLN A 176 -2.87 -2.55 -6.22
N TYR A 177 -2.32 -1.99 -5.15
CA TYR A 177 -3.08 -1.61 -3.95
C TYR A 177 -2.79 -0.17 -3.58
N LEU A 178 -3.84 0.65 -3.53
CA LEU A 178 -3.80 2.05 -3.12
C LEU A 178 -4.79 2.27 -1.96
N HIS A 179 -4.28 2.31 -0.74
CA HIS A 179 -5.11 2.54 0.46
C HIS A 179 -4.82 3.90 1.07
N LEU A 180 -5.79 4.79 0.96
CA LEU A 180 -5.77 6.17 1.44
C LEU A 180 -6.89 6.45 2.46
N HIS A 181 -7.69 5.44 2.82
CA HIS A 181 -8.83 5.64 3.73
C HIS A 181 -8.40 6.13 5.12
N GLU A 182 -9.33 6.73 5.86
CA GLU A 182 -9.09 7.23 7.22
C GLU A 182 -7.99 8.31 7.23
N ASN A 183 -8.26 9.38 6.48
CA ASN A 183 -7.42 10.56 6.35
C ASN A 183 -8.31 11.82 6.25
N ARG A 184 -7.73 12.96 5.85
CA ARG A 184 -8.44 14.24 5.68
C ARG A 184 -8.31 14.77 4.24
N PHE A 185 -8.27 13.87 3.26
CA PHE A 185 -8.21 14.26 1.84
C PHE A 185 -9.45 15.05 1.44
N ILE A 186 -9.24 16.11 0.68
CA ILE A 186 -10.26 16.98 0.10
C ILE A 186 -10.16 16.97 -1.43
N GLY A 187 -11.05 17.70 -2.09
CA GLY A 187 -11.05 17.79 -3.54
C GLY A 187 -11.61 16.54 -4.19
N ARG A 188 -11.26 16.31 -5.45
CA ARG A 188 -11.80 15.22 -6.27
C ARG A 188 -10.84 14.04 -6.28
N ILE A 189 -11.37 12.84 -6.51
CA ILE A 189 -10.55 11.68 -6.85
C ILE A 189 -9.99 11.92 -8.27
N PRO A 190 -8.67 11.90 -8.49
CA PRO A 190 -8.08 12.14 -9.82
C PRO A 190 -8.55 11.10 -10.83
N ALA A 191 -9.10 11.55 -11.96
CA ALA A 191 -9.58 10.67 -13.03
C ALA A 191 -8.42 9.90 -13.68
N GLU A 192 -7.20 10.43 -13.59
CA GLU A 192 -5.96 9.82 -14.05
C GLU A 192 -5.69 8.46 -13.38
N LEU A 193 -6.19 8.23 -12.16
CA LEU A 193 -6.10 6.90 -11.53
C LEU A 193 -6.73 5.80 -12.39
N GLY A 194 -7.72 6.14 -13.22
CA GLY A 194 -8.33 5.22 -14.20
C GLY A 194 -7.34 4.63 -15.22
N THR A 195 -6.17 5.24 -15.40
CA THR A 195 -5.12 4.74 -16.30
C THR A 195 -4.31 3.58 -15.72
N LEU A 196 -4.42 3.33 -14.41
CA LEU A 196 -3.67 2.28 -13.71
C LEU A 196 -4.16 0.89 -14.14
N ARG A 197 -3.38 0.23 -15.00
CA ARG A 197 -3.72 -1.07 -15.61
C ARG A 197 -3.66 -2.25 -14.65
N ASN A 198 -2.91 -2.12 -13.56
CA ASN A 198 -2.68 -3.19 -12.59
C ASN A 198 -3.44 -2.99 -11.27
N LEU A 199 -4.18 -1.89 -11.11
CA LEU A 199 -4.84 -1.56 -9.85
C LEU A 199 -5.99 -2.53 -9.57
N ARG A 200 -5.91 -3.21 -8.43
CA ARG A 200 -6.89 -4.20 -7.95
C ARG A 200 -7.73 -3.64 -6.81
N HIS A 201 -7.13 -2.84 -5.94
CA HIS A 201 -7.78 -2.26 -4.77
C HIS A 201 -7.56 -0.74 -4.75
N LEU A 202 -8.67 0.00 -4.79
CA LEU A 202 -8.69 1.44 -4.57
C LEU A 202 -9.56 1.72 -3.35
N ASP A 203 -8.92 2.17 -2.27
CA ASP A 203 -9.62 2.55 -1.06
C ASP A 203 -9.32 3.99 -0.66
N VAL A 204 -10.36 4.83 -0.75
CA VAL A 204 -10.33 6.24 -0.37
C VAL A 204 -11.46 6.57 0.62
N GLY A 205 -12.02 5.55 1.28
CA GLY A 205 -13.12 5.72 2.23
C GLY A 205 -12.75 6.61 3.42
N ASN A 206 -13.74 7.09 4.18
CA ASN A 206 -13.51 7.89 5.40
C ASN A 206 -12.59 9.10 5.15
N ASN A 207 -12.98 9.97 4.22
CA ASN A 207 -12.28 11.20 3.85
C ASN A 207 -13.29 12.34 3.61
N HIS A 208 -12.83 13.49 3.11
CA HIS A 208 -13.66 14.65 2.79
C HIS A 208 -13.75 14.88 1.27
N LEU A 209 -13.74 13.80 0.48
CA LEU A 209 -13.70 13.87 -0.98
C LEU A 209 -15.05 14.29 -1.55
N VAL A 210 -14.99 15.09 -2.62
CA VAL A 210 -16.14 15.61 -3.37
C VAL A 210 -16.06 15.19 -4.83
N GLY A 211 -17.06 15.57 -5.63
CA GLY A 211 -17.14 15.24 -7.05
C GLY A 211 -18.11 14.09 -7.31
N THR A 212 -17.91 13.39 -8.43
CA THR A 212 -18.80 12.32 -8.89
C THR A 212 -18.02 11.11 -9.37
N ILE A 213 -18.62 9.92 -9.27
CA ILE A 213 -18.01 8.70 -9.82
C ILE A 213 -17.84 8.82 -11.34
N ARG A 214 -18.72 9.55 -12.05
CA ARG A 214 -18.64 9.74 -13.51
C ARG A 214 -17.28 10.26 -13.96
N GLU A 215 -16.64 11.11 -13.17
CA GLU A 215 -15.31 11.64 -13.47
C GLU A 215 -14.23 10.57 -13.31
N LEU A 216 -14.31 9.76 -12.26
CA LEU A 216 -13.37 8.68 -11.96
C LEU A 216 -13.33 7.61 -13.06
N ILE A 217 -14.48 7.25 -13.62
CA ILE A 217 -14.61 6.24 -14.68
C ILE A 217 -14.81 6.84 -16.07
N ARG A 218 -14.39 8.08 -16.30
CA ARG A 218 -14.57 8.78 -17.58
C ARG A 218 -13.72 8.19 -18.71
N ILE A 219 -12.58 7.60 -18.37
CA ILE A 219 -11.63 7.04 -19.35
C ILE A 219 -12.15 5.67 -19.81
N GLU A 220 -12.27 5.48 -21.11
CA GLU A 220 -12.67 4.20 -21.69
C GLU A 220 -11.63 3.11 -21.38
N GLY A 221 -12.11 1.94 -20.94
CA GLY A 221 -11.23 0.85 -20.52
C GLY A 221 -10.40 1.17 -19.27
N CYS A 222 -10.86 2.10 -18.43
CA CYS A 222 -10.25 2.36 -17.13
C CYS A 222 -10.32 1.14 -16.22
N PHE A 223 -9.35 1.02 -15.30
CA PHE A 223 -9.39 0.03 -14.22
C PHE A 223 -9.69 -1.42 -14.69
N PRO A 224 -8.96 -1.97 -15.68
CA PRO A 224 -9.33 -3.23 -16.34
C PRO A 224 -9.33 -4.44 -15.39
N VAL A 225 -8.59 -4.38 -14.27
CA VAL A 225 -8.44 -5.48 -13.31
C VAL A 225 -8.89 -5.10 -11.89
N LEU A 226 -9.59 -3.97 -11.73
CA LEU A 226 -10.05 -3.52 -10.43
C LEU A 226 -11.09 -4.48 -9.86
N ARG A 227 -10.86 -4.89 -8.62
CA ARG A 227 -11.71 -5.82 -7.87
C ARG A 227 -12.49 -5.10 -6.79
N ASN A 228 -11.83 -4.24 -6.02
CA ASN A 228 -12.45 -3.61 -4.87
C ASN A 228 -12.35 -2.10 -4.96
N LEU A 229 -13.51 -1.44 -4.90
CA LEU A 229 -13.64 0.00 -4.94
C LEU A 229 -14.39 0.50 -3.70
N TYR A 230 -13.64 1.14 -2.79
CA TYR A 230 -14.16 1.69 -1.54
C TYR A 230 -14.14 3.21 -1.59
N LEU A 231 -15.33 3.79 -1.66
CA LEU A 231 -15.58 5.24 -1.71
C LEU A 231 -16.47 5.73 -0.56
N ASN A 232 -16.73 4.87 0.43
CA ASN A 232 -17.67 5.11 1.51
C ASN A 232 -17.25 6.26 2.42
N ASN A 233 -18.21 6.84 3.15
CA ASN A 233 -17.99 7.92 4.11
C ASN A 233 -17.17 9.09 3.53
N ASN A 234 -17.75 9.72 2.51
CA ASN A 234 -17.23 10.90 1.81
C ASN A 234 -18.39 11.85 1.47
N TYR A 235 -18.14 12.89 0.65
CA TYR A 235 -19.17 13.83 0.19
C TYR A 235 -19.44 13.68 -1.31
N LEU A 236 -19.33 12.47 -1.86
CA LEU A 236 -19.57 12.22 -3.28
C LEU A 236 -21.04 12.47 -3.64
N THR A 237 -21.26 13.06 -4.80
CA THR A 237 -22.58 13.47 -5.30
C THR A 237 -22.86 12.89 -6.69
N GLY A 238 -24.05 13.17 -7.22
CA GLY A 238 -24.49 12.67 -8.51
C GLY A 238 -24.94 11.22 -8.45
N GLY A 239 -25.34 10.68 -9.60
CA GLY A 239 -25.79 9.29 -9.71
C GLY A 239 -24.69 8.29 -9.98
N ILE A 240 -25.00 7.03 -9.70
CA ILE A 240 -24.14 5.90 -10.04
C ILE A 240 -24.14 5.76 -11.58
N PRO A 241 -23.01 5.98 -12.29
CA PRO A 241 -22.99 5.92 -13.75
C PRO A 241 -23.13 4.49 -14.24
N ALA A 242 -23.90 4.26 -15.31
CA ALA A 242 -24.08 2.92 -15.89
C ALA A 242 -22.75 2.31 -16.39
N GLN A 243 -21.78 3.16 -16.75
CA GLN A 243 -20.45 2.76 -17.21
C GLN A 243 -19.62 2.04 -16.14
N LEU A 244 -20.00 2.10 -14.84
CA LEU A 244 -19.40 1.25 -13.80
C LEU A 244 -19.56 -0.25 -14.13
N ALA A 245 -20.60 -0.63 -14.89
CA ALA A 245 -20.80 -2.00 -15.34
C ALA A 245 -19.66 -2.53 -16.23
N ASN A 246 -18.82 -1.64 -16.79
CA ASN A 246 -17.65 -2.04 -17.57
C ASN A 246 -16.50 -2.56 -16.71
N LEU A 247 -16.54 -2.35 -15.38
CA LEU A 247 -15.57 -2.90 -14.43
C LEU A 247 -15.89 -4.36 -14.15
N THR A 248 -15.72 -5.22 -15.15
CA THR A 248 -16.14 -6.63 -15.13
C THR A 248 -15.46 -7.50 -14.07
N ASN A 249 -14.34 -7.04 -13.51
CA ASN A 249 -13.62 -7.70 -12.43
C ASN A 249 -14.07 -7.28 -11.02
N LEU A 250 -15.01 -6.33 -10.90
CA LEU A 250 -15.40 -5.76 -9.63
C LEU A 250 -16.13 -6.80 -8.76
N GLU A 251 -15.63 -6.99 -7.55
CA GLU A 251 -16.14 -7.88 -6.51
C GLU A 251 -16.83 -7.09 -5.40
N ILE A 252 -16.26 -5.92 -5.03
CA ILE A 252 -16.77 -5.04 -3.99
C ILE A 252 -16.95 -3.62 -4.52
N LEU A 253 -18.17 -3.10 -4.34
CA LEU A 253 -18.49 -1.69 -4.55
C LEU A 253 -19.08 -1.10 -3.27
N TYR A 254 -18.30 -0.28 -2.56
CA TYR A 254 -18.69 0.32 -1.28
C TYR A 254 -18.88 1.84 -1.44
N LEU A 255 -20.14 2.29 -1.50
CA LEU A 255 -20.54 3.68 -1.72
C LEU A 255 -21.30 4.31 -0.54
N SER A 256 -21.47 3.58 0.55
CA SER A 256 -22.32 4.02 1.66
C SER A 256 -21.84 5.31 2.32
N TYR A 257 -22.74 6.00 3.01
CA TYR A 257 -22.44 7.26 3.69
C TYR A 257 -21.85 8.32 2.72
N ASN A 258 -22.60 8.62 1.67
CA ASN A 258 -22.28 9.68 0.72
C ASN A 258 -23.53 10.56 0.47
N LYS A 259 -23.46 11.45 -0.53
CA LYS A 259 -24.58 12.30 -0.98
C LYS A 259 -25.04 11.91 -2.39
N MET A 260 -24.93 10.62 -2.74
CA MET A 260 -25.26 10.13 -4.08
C MET A 260 -26.78 10.13 -4.30
N SER A 261 -27.23 10.45 -5.51
CA SER A 261 -28.65 10.60 -5.83
C SER A 261 -29.04 9.88 -7.13
N GLY A 262 -30.32 9.91 -7.50
CA GLY A 262 -30.79 9.23 -8.72
C GLY A 262 -31.05 7.74 -8.51
N ILE A 263 -31.05 6.95 -9.60
CA ILE A 263 -31.41 5.53 -9.58
C ILE A 263 -30.18 4.62 -9.57
N VAL A 264 -30.34 3.36 -9.12
CA VAL A 264 -29.33 2.31 -9.27
C VAL A 264 -29.42 1.72 -10.68
N PRO A 265 -28.37 1.80 -11.53
CA PRO A 265 -28.42 1.25 -12.88
C PRO A 265 -28.52 -0.27 -12.88
N ALA A 266 -29.43 -0.83 -13.69
CA ALA A 266 -29.58 -2.27 -13.87
C ALA A 266 -28.32 -2.96 -14.44
N GLY A 267 -27.46 -2.20 -15.16
CA GLY A 267 -26.19 -2.69 -15.69
C GLY A 267 -25.25 -3.26 -14.63
N LEU A 268 -25.27 -2.73 -13.40
CA LEU A 268 -24.42 -3.19 -12.31
C LEU A 268 -24.70 -4.65 -11.91
N ALA A 269 -25.95 -5.10 -12.04
CA ALA A 269 -26.32 -6.49 -11.78
C ALA A 269 -25.77 -7.47 -12.84
N HIS A 270 -25.11 -6.98 -13.90
CA HIS A 270 -24.43 -7.83 -14.90
C HIS A 270 -22.92 -7.93 -14.68
N ILE A 271 -22.38 -7.28 -13.64
CA ILE A 271 -20.96 -7.43 -13.29
C ILE A 271 -20.76 -8.85 -12.73
N PRO A 272 -20.07 -9.75 -13.44
CA PRO A 272 -20.14 -11.18 -13.18
C PRO A 272 -19.55 -11.61 -11.83
N LYS A 273 -18.65 -10.80 -11.25
CA LYS A 273 -17.97 -11.10 -9.99
C LYS A 273 -18.52 -10.32 -8.78
N LEU A 274 -19.55 -9.49 -8.99
CA LEU A 274 -20.06 -8.62 -7.93
C LEU A 274 -20.62 -9.45 -6.78
N THR A 275 -19.98 -9.32 -5.62
CA THR A 275 -20.27 -10.10 -4.42
C THR A 275 -20.86 -9.23 -3.31
N TYR A 276 -20.35 -8.01 -3.17
CA TYR A 276 -20.77 -7.08 -2.13
C TYR A 276 -21.08 -5.69 -2.72
N LEU A 277 -22.30 -5.22 -2.49
CA LEU A 277 -22.77 -3.92 -2.97
C LEU A 277 -23.37 -3.11 -1.81
N TYR A 278 -22.66 -2.08 -1.37
CA TYR A 278 -23.09 -1.25 -0.24
C TYR A 278 -23.42 0.15 -0.74
N LEU A 279 -24.71 0.52 -0.62
CA LEU A 279 -25.29 1.76 -1.12
C LEU A 279 -26.02 2.54 -0.02
N ASP A 280 -26.03 2.03 1.20
CA ASP A 280 -26.79 2.59 2.31
C ASP A 280 -26.36 4.02 2.69
N HIS A 281 -27.21 4.76 3.37
CA HIS A 281 -26.98 6.13 3.82
C HIS A 281 -26.56 7.07 2.67
N ASN A 282 -27.44 7.19 1.67
CA ASN A 282 -27.30 8.06 0.51
C ASN A 282 -28.66 8.74 0.19
N GLN A 283 -28.79 9.34 -0.98
CA GLN A 283 -30.02 9.97 -1.49
C GLN A 283 -30.54 9.26 -2.75
N LEU A 284 -30.22 7.97 -2.91
CA LEU A 284 -30.66 7.17 -4.04
C LEU A 284 -32.18 6.92 -3.97
N SER A 285 -32.80 6.74 -5.13
CA SER A 285 -34.25 6.67 -5.27
C SER A 285 -34.66 5.68 -6.37
N GLY A 286 -35.98 5.52 -6.55
CA GLY A 286 -36.53 4.58 -7.54
C GLY A 286 -36.66 3.17 -6.98
N ARG A 287 -36.53 2.16 -7.85
CA ARG A 287 -36.57 0.74 -7.49
C ARG A 287 -35.18 0.13 -7.64
N ILE A 288 -34.90 -0.89 -6.85
CA ILE A 288 -33.74 -1.76 -7.10
C ILE A 288 -34.10 -2.71 -8.26
N PRO A 289 -33.25 -2.81 -9.30
CA PRO A 289 -33.45 -3.74 -10.40
C PRO A 289 -33.55 -5.20 -9.95
N ASP A 290 -34.56 -5.93 -10.41
CA ASP A 290 -34.80 -7.34 -10.04
C ASP A 290 -33.63 -8.28 -10.37
N ALA A 291 -32.79 -7.88 -11.33
CA ALA A 291 -31.59 -8.60 -11.72
C ALA A 291 -30.60 -8.80 -10.54
N PHE A 292 -30.56 -7.89 -9.57
CA PHE A 292 -29.70 -8.05 -8.38
C PHE A 292 -30.13 -9.25 -7.52
N TYR A 293 -31.44 -9.50 -7.38
CA TYR A 293 -31.96 -10.64 -6.61
C TYR A 293 -31.72 -11.99 -7.31
N LYS A 294 -31.36 -11.97 -8.59
CA LYS A 294 -31.01 -13.15 -9.41
C LYS A 294 -29.51 -13.27 -9.66
N HIS A 295 -28.70 -12.37 -9.11
CA HIS A 295 -27.26 -12.36 -9.36
C HIS A 295 -26.60 -13.58 -8.68
N PRO A 296 -25.86 -14.43 -9.40
CA PRO A 296 -25.41 -15.73 -8.89
C PRO A 296 -24.38 -15.64 -7.74
N TYR A 297 -23.66 -14.53 -7.64
CA TYR A 297 -22.59 -14.35 -6.66
C TYR A 297 -22.84 -13.23 -5.65
N LEU A 298 -23.95 -12.49 -5.76
CA LEU A 298 -24.23 -11.37 -4.87
C LEU A 298 -24.64 -11.90 -3.50
N LYS A 299 -23.80 -11.68 -2.49
CA LYS A 299 -24.04 -12.11 -1.11
C LYS A 299 -24.70 -11.03 -0.28
N GLU A 300 -24.30 -9.78 -0.49
CA GLU A 300 -24.77 -8.65 0.31
C GLU A 300 -25.14 -7.45 -0.56
N LEU A 301 -26.29 -6.87 -0.26
CA LEU A 301 -26.81 -5.64 -0.84
C LEU A 301 -27.40 -4.77 0.27
N TYR A 302 -26.70 -3.71 0.66
CA TYR A 302 -27.22 -2.74 1.64
C TYR A 302 -27.70 -1.47 0.95
N ILE A 303 -28.90 -1.06 1.32
CA ILE A 303 -29.64 0.03 0.66
C ILE A 303 -30.38 0.93 1.65
N GLU A 304 -30.25 0.66 2.95
CA GLU A 304 -30.94 1.40 4.01
C GLU A 304 -30.57 2.88 4.00
N GLY A 305 -31.39 3.74 4.60
CA GLY A 305 -31.10 5.18 4.64
C GLY A 305 -31.05 5.85 3.25
N ASN A 306 -31.83 5.36 2.28
CA ASN A 306 -32.07 5.96 0.97
C ASN A 306 -33.56 6.28 0.76
N ALA A 307 -33.90 6.89 -0.37
CA ALA A 307 -35.27 7.25 -0.78
C ALA A 307 -35.87 6.24 -1.78
N PHE A 308 -35.60 4.93 -1.62
CA PHE A 308 -36.18 3.89 -2.47
C PHE A 308 -37.68 3.74 -2.25
N ARG A 309 -38.39 3.29 -3.28
CA ARG A 309 -39.83 3.00 -3.19
C ARG A 309 -40.09 1.83 -2.22
N PRO A 310 -41.28 1.75 -1.60
CA PRO A 310 -41.65 0.61 -0.77
C PRO A 310 -41.59 -0.72 -1.53
N GLY A 311 -41.35 -1.82 -0.80
CA GLY A 311 -41.28 -3.18 -1.36
C GLY A 311 -39.90 -3.59 -1.88
N VAL A 312 -38.85 -2.86 -1.49
CA VAL A 312 -37.46 -3.16 -1.82
C VAL A 312 -36.77 -3.71 -0.57
N ASN A 313 -36.10 -4.86 -0.70
CA ASN A 313 -35.40 -5.51 0.40
C ASN A 313 -33.88 -5.51 0.18
N PRO A 314 -33.07 -5.32 1.25
CA PRO A 314 -31.65 -5.62 1.22
C PRO A 314 -31.40 -7.12 1.04
N ILE A 315 -30.16 -7.50 0.71
CA ILE A 315 -29.70 -8.90 0.64
C ILE A 315 -28.61 -9.09 1.69
N GLY A 316 -28.65 -10.20 2.44
CA GLY A 316 -27.64 -10.54 3.45
C GLY A 316 -27.89 -9.90 4.83
N ILE A 317 -27.07 -10.28 5.81
CA ILE A 317 -27.11 -9.75 7.19
C ILE A 317 -26.13 -8.59 7.28
N HIS A 318 -26.54 -7.45 7.84
CA HIS A 318 -25.68 -6.28 8.07
C HIS A 318 -24.45 -6.62 8.93
N LYS A 319 -23.32 -6.86 8.30
CA LYS A 319 -22.01 -6.73 8.94
C LYS A 319 -21.47 -5.40 8.44
N VAL A 320 -21.21 -4.46 9.35
CA VAL A 320 -20.17 -3.46 9.07
C VAL A 320 -18.97 -4.30 8.66
N LEU A 321 -18.44 -4.10 7.45
CA LEU A 321 -17.12 -4.62 7.12
C LEU A 321 -16.17 -3.92 8.09
N GLU A 322 -16.04 -4.46 9.31
CA GLU A 322 -14.80 -4.39 10.04
C GLU A 322 -13.82 -5.05 9.10
N LEU A 323 -13.15 -4.22 8.31
CA LEU A 323 -12.03 -4.58 7.46
C LEU A 323 -10.94 -5.12 8.40
N SER A 324 -11.13 -6.35 8.87
CA SER A 324 -10.20 -7.04 9.74
C SER A 324 -8.99 -7.42 8.91
N ASP A 325 -7.81 -7.18 9.48
CA ASP A 325 -6.49 -7.20 8.82
C ASP A 325 -6.17 -8.44 7.96
N SER A 326 -6.92 -9.54 8.07
CA SER A 326 -6.67 -10.79 7.35
C SER A 326 -7.04 -10.77 5.86
N GLU A 327 -7.92 -9.87 5.40
CA GLU A 327 -8.33 -9.83 3.98
C GLU A 327 -7.39 -9.00 3.08
N PHE A 328 -6.39 -8.34 3.65
CA PHE A 328 -5.39 -7.54 2.92
C PHE A 328 -4.03 -8.20 2.76
N LEU A 329 -3.89 -9.47 3.16
CA LEU A 329 -2.63 -10.20 3.16
C LEU A 329 -2.46 -11.21 2.00
N PHE A 330 -3.29 -11.15 0.96
CA PHE A 330 -3.15 -12.05 -0.20
C PHE A 330 -3.21 -11.34 -1.56
#